data_AF-A0A7S0UV51-F1
#
_entry.id   AF-A0A7S0UV51-F1
#
_cell.length_a   1.000
_cell.length_b   1.000
_cell.length_c   1.000
_cell.angle_alpha   90.00
_cell.angle_beta   90.00
_cell.angle_gamma   90.00
#
_symmetry.space_group_name_H-M   'P 1'
#
loop_
_entity.id
_entity.type
_entity.pdbx_description
1 polymer ?
#
loop_
_entity_poly.entity_id
_entity_poly.type
_entity_poly.pdbx_seq_one_letter_code
_entity_poly.pdbx_strand_id
1 'polypeptide(L)'
;MEFITTSSSSKPQNLEKLINEDQGKFMYIEPIEEDITIEEFEKLALSRLSVLKELESYKLRHAGASDSELMIQVSKLMLTYKLKDPRDDRLSHSILRLVYCRTLELRKWFMSLEVEIFRLRMQSYSRREVEAILATHAPEYIPLSPDESAEIESDMRALYISTNDKVSAAEASRTFYKVPWTEVLDLVSTRRVFLRSGMAYLSSTAVLPLLVNKFRLRLSRAMAESARRWRQISGEEDEQQRLVPMVKGLSERSLGLACDYQSAASAFANDVTPATIPTLSAKHFPPCMWRLTTALQQDHHLRHGGRQQLSLFLKAVGLPLEDALMFWRTQFAPKMTADRFDRELAYNIRHNYGREGKRMSYSAHTCVSIIGMGGGAGDYHGCPFRRLDEPSLRAAINRQLNQADSFIAAAAAASAPSFSISSSSAASPSKNNNSYSNSPISHAPGHFSSVSINSALSSNRAALVETAVRQAKAGHYQLACACVFEAGRKAAPDIGISQPLQFYTESRRLEAERFVEPAGGVEIGSTDPRTPG
;
A
#
# COMPACT_ATOMS: atom_id res chain seq x y z
N MET A 1 10.37 -46.52 42.22
CA MET A 1 9.07 -46.91 42.80
C MET A 1 8.69 -45.76 43.73
N GLU A 2 7.69 -44.92 43.52
CA GLU A 2 6.45 -45.01 42.75
C GLU A 2 5.97 -43.61 42.31
N PHE A 3 5.13 -43.64 41.28
CA PHE A 3 4.30 -42.64 40.63
C PHE A 3 3.77 -41.46 41.47
N ILE A 4 3.86 -40.25 40.91
CA ILE A 4 3.04 -39.09 41.29
C ILE A 4 1.74 -39.14 40.46
N THR A 5 0.62 -39.35 41.14
CA THR A 5 -0.73 -39.24 40.61
C THR A 5 -1.34 -37.86 40.94
N THR A 6 -1.87 -37.28 39.87
CA THR A 6 -2.91 -36.25 39.69
C THR A 6 -3.84 -35.83 40.85
N SER A 7 -4.09 -34.52 40.93
CA SER A 7 -5.40 -33.81 40.85
C SER A 7 -5.71 -32.79 41.98
N SER A 8 -5.91 -31.53 41.59
CA SER A 8 -6.88 -30.55 42.16
C SER A 8 -6.73 -29.22 41.38
N SER A 9 -7.62 -28.94 40.44
CA SER A 9 -8.77 -28.02 40.59
C SER A 9 -8.40 -26.58 40.99
N SER A 10 -8.02 -25.77 40.02
CA SER A 10 -8.36 -24.34 40.01
C SER A 10 -8.64 -23.92 38.57
N LYS A 11 -9.93 -23.83 38.20
CA LYS A 11 -10.36 -23.19 36.96
C LYS A 11 -9.96 -21.72 37.01
N PRO A 12 -9.44 -21.11 35.93
CA PRO A 12 -9.13 -19.69 35.93
C PRO A 12 -10.44 -18.90 35.74
N GLN A 13 -10.97 -18.35 36.83
CA GLN A 13 -12.07 -17.36 36.84
C GLN A 13 -11.75 -16.07 36.05
N ASN A 14 -10.54 -15.96 35.47
CA ASN A 14 -10.12 -14.84 34.62
C ASN A 14 -10.46 -15.02 33.13
N LEU A 15 -10.69 -16.25 32.65
CA LEU A 15 -10.96 -16.45 31.22
C LEU A 15 -12.41 -16.06 30.87
N GLU A 16 -13.39 -16.37 31.72
CA GLU A 16 -14.80 -15.98 31.51
C GLU A 16 -15.01 -14.46 31.54
N LYS A 17 -14.20 -13.70 32.29
CA LYS A 17 -14.22 -12.23 32.29
C LYS A 17 -13.65 -11.62 31.02
N LEU A 18 -12.50 -12.13 30.54
CA LEU A 18 -11.93 -11.70 29.27
C LEU A 18 -12.82 -12.07 28.08
N ILE A 19 -13.48 -13.23 28.16
CA ILE A 19 -14.46 -13.70 27.19
C ILE A 19 -15.67 -12.76 27.16
N ASN A 20 -16.22 -12.34 28.31
CA ASN A 20 -17.40 -11.46 28.36
C ASN A 20 -17.18 -10.02 27.88
N GLU A 21 -15.94 -9.50 27.93
CA GLU A 21 -15.68 -8.11 27.51
C GLU A 21 -15.56 -7.94 25.99
N ASP A 22 -15.33 -9.01 25.22
CA ASP A 22 -14.99 -8.93 23.79
C ASP A 22 -16.00 -9.66 22.87
N GLN A 23 -17.06 -10.28 23.43
CA GLN A 23 -18.08 -11.00 22.65
C GLN A 23 -18.91 -10.02 21.80
N GLY A 24 -18.47 -9.78 20.56
CA GLY A 24 -19.29 -9.13 19.54
C GLY A 24 -19.14 -7.62 19.41
N LYS A 25 -18.22 -6.99 20.15
CA LYS A 25 -17.89 -5.56 19.94
C LYS A 25 -17.39 -5.27 18.51
N PHE A 26 -16.85 -6.28 17.83
CA PHE A 26 -16.46 -6.23 16.41
C PHE A 26 -17.62 -6.33 15.41
N MET A 27 -18.85 -6.58 15.87
CA MET A 27 -20.03 -6.54 15.00
C MET A 27 -20.49 -5.11 14.69
N TYR A 28 -19.94 -4.12 15.40
CA TYR A 28 -20.22 -2.68 15.20
C TYR A 28 -21.74 -2.35 15.19
N ILE A 29 -22.50 -3.02 16.06
CA ILE A 29 -23.97 -2.92 16.12
C ILE A 29 -24.38 -1.64 16.84
N GLU A 30 -23.83 -1.43 18.03
CA GLU A 30 -24.24 -0.33 18.90
C GLU A 30 -23.48 0.94 18.54
N PRO A 31 -24.19 2.06 18.29
CA PRO A 31 -23.56 3.36 18.11
C PRO A 31 -22.83 3.75 19.40
N ILE A 32 -21.69 4.43 19.25
CA ILE A 32 -20.98 5.00 20.38
C ILE A 32 -21.53 6.41 20.59
N GLU A 33 -22.14 6.63 21.75
CA GLU A 33 -22.61 7.94 22.21
C GLU A 33 -21.50 8.57 23.06
N GLU A 34 -20.47 9.08 22.37
CA GLU A 34 -19.34 9.74 22.99
C GLU A 34 -18.96 10.98 22.18
N ASP A 35 -18.73 12.09 22.88
CA ASP A 35 -18.22 13.31 22.28
C ASP A 35 -16.71 13.22 22.10
N ILE A 36 -16.26 13.35 20.86
CA ILE A 36 -14.83 13.33 20.50
C ILE A 36 -14.43 14.66 19.87
N THR A 37 -13.17 15.04 20.04
CA THR A 37 -12.66 16.25 19.38
C THR A 37 -12.49 16.02 17.88
N ILE A 38 -12.41 17.10 17.11
CA ILE A 38 -12.21 17.04 15.66
C ILE A 38 -10.85 16.42 15.31
N GLU A 39 -9.82 16.72 16.10
CA GLU A 39 -8.48 16.16 15.90
C GLU A 39 -8.47 14.66 16.14
N GLU A 40 -9.17 14.19 17.17
CA GLU A 40 -9.34 12.76 17.44
C GLU A 40 -10.13 12.06 16.32
N PHE A 41 -11.22 12.68 15.86
CA PHE A 41 -11.99 12.19 14.72
C PHE A 41 -11.12 12.00 13.48
N GLU A 42 -10.33 13.01 13.11
CA GLU A 42 -9.45 12.94 11.94
C GLU A 42 -8.35 11.88 12.11
N LYS A 43 -7.72 11.84 13.29
CA LYS A 43 -6.69 10.85 13.61
C LYS A 43 -7.22 9.42 13.50
N LEU A 44 -8.37 9.12 14.10
CA LEU A 44 -8.98 7.78 14.05
C LEU A 44 -9.40 7.40 12.63
N ALA A 45 -9.94 8.35 11.85
CA ALA A 45 -10.26 8.14 10.45
C ALA A 45 -9.01 7.76 9.63
N LEU A 46 -7.92 8.52 9.79
CA LEU A 46 -6.67 8.29 9.08
C LEU A 46 -6.01 6.98 9.50
N SER A 47 -5.96 6.67 10.81
CA SER A 47 -5.42 5.41 11.31
C SER A 47 -6.10 4.20 10.67
N ARG A 48 -7.44 4.13 10.69
CA ARG A 48 -8.16 2.97 10.13
C ARG A 48 -8.06 2.91 8.61
N LEU A 49 -8.11 4.07 7.97
CA LEU A 49 -7.92 4.17 6.53
C LEU A 49 -6.56 3.59 6.09
N SER A 50 -5.50 3.92 6.81
CA SER A 50 -4.17 3.38 6.54
C SER A 50 -4.13 1.87 6.69
N VAL A 51 -4.77 1.31 7.74
CA VAL A 51 -4.89 -0.14 7.89
C VAL A 51 -5.59 -0.79 6.69
N LEU A 52 -6.74 -0.25 6.26
CA LEU A 52 -7.50 -0.79 5.13
C LEU A 52 -6.69 -0.77 3.83
N LYS A 53 -6.04 0.37 3.53
CA LYS A 53 -5.22 0.53 2.31
C LYS A 53 -3.97 -0.34 2.32
N GLU A 54 -3.29 -0.43 3.45
CA GLU A 54 -2.09 -1.27 3.56
C GLU A 54 -2.44 -2.74 3.46
N LEU A 55 -3.58 -3.17 4.02
CA LEU A 55 -4.08 -4.52 3.83
C LEU A 55 -4.37 -4.82 2.36
N GLU A 56 -5.05 -3.91 1.65
CA GLU A 56 -5.30 -4.04 0.21
C GLU A 56 -4.00 -4.13 -0.59
N SER A 57 -3.05 -3.23 -0.34
CA SER A 57 -1.72 -3.22 -0.95
C SER A 57 -0.93 -4.50 -0.63
N TYR A 58 -1.03 -5.01 0.59
CA TYR A 58 -0.37 -6.24 1.00
C TYR A 58 -0.94 -7.45 0.27
N LYS A 59 -2.28 -7.57 0.17
CA LYS A 59 -2.95 -8.63 -0.60
C LYS A 59 -2.59 -8.60 -2.08
N LEU A 60 -2.44 -7.41 -2.65
CA LEU A 60 -2.02 -7.20 -4.03
C LEU A 60 -0.56 -7.63 -4.26
N ARG A 61 0.35 -7.34 -3.31
CA ARG A 61 1.76 -7.76 -3.39
C ARG A 61 1.95 -9.25 -3.17
N HIS A 62 1.14 -9.86 -2.30
CA HIS A 62 1.24 -11.26 -1.89
C HIS A 62 0.00 -12.04 -2.35
N ALA A 63 -0.18 -12.13 -3.67
CA ALA A 63 -1.26 -12.92 -4.25
C ALA A 63 -1.09 -14.40 -3.87
N GLY A 64 -1.97 -14.91 -2.99
CA GLY A 64 -1.89 -16.27 -2.46
C GLY A 64 -1.39 -16.37 -1.01
N ALA A 65 -1.19 -15.24 -0.31
CA ALA A 65 -0.91 -15.24 1.12
C ALA A 65 -1.95 -16.07 1.90
N SER A 66 -1.48 -16.86 2.86
CA SER A 66 -2.36 -17.64 3.72
C SER A 66 -3.18 -16.74 4.64
N ASP A 67 -4.34 -17.21 5.08
CA ASP A 67 -5.18 -16.46 6.03
C ASP A 67 -4.43 -16.12 7.34
N SER A 68 -3.55 -17.02 7.82
CA SER A 68 -2.70 -16.78 8.99
C SER A 68 -1.72 -15.62 8.78
N GLU A 69 -1.12 -15.54 7.59
CA GLU A 69 -0.17 -14.47 7.23
C GLU A 69 -0.89 -13.12 7.12
N LEU A 70 -2.07 -13.10 6.49
CA LEU A 70 -2.93 -11.91 6.44
C LEU A 70 -3.33 -11.45 7.84
N MET A 71 -3.62 -12.39 8.76
CA MET A 71 -3.97 -12.05 10.14
C MET A 71 -2.82 -11.47 10.96
N ILE A 72 -1.62 -12.00 10.78
CA ILE A 72 -0.41 -11.43 11.39
C ILE A 72 -0.22 -9.99 10.89
N GLN A 73 -0.40 -9.77 9.58
CA GLN A 73 -0.29 -8.44 8.99
C GLN A 73 -1.37 -7.49 9.52
N VAL A 74 -2.64 -7.90 9.59
CA VAL A 74 -3.72 -7.09 10.17
C VAL A 74 -3.40 -6.71 11.62
N SER A 75 -2.93 -7.68 12.42
CA SER A 75 -2.58 -7.44 13.82
C SER A 75 -1.41 -6.47 13.98
N LYS A 76 -0.41 -6.55 13.10
CA LYS A 76 0.71 -5.61 13.02
C LYS A 76 0.22 -4.20 12.66
N LEU A 77 -0.61 -4.08 11.63
CA LEU A 77 -1.16 -2.79 11.19
C LEU A 77 -2.03 -2.14 12.28
N MET A 78 -2.90 -2.91 12.93
CA MET A 78 -3.72 -2.41 14.04
C MET A 78 -2.86 -1.92 15.22
N LEU A 79 -1.70 -2.55 15.48
CA LEU A 79 -0.74 -2.07 16.48
C LEU A 79 -0.05 -0.77 16.04
N THR A 80 0.47 -0.75 14.82
CA THR A 80 1.16 0.42 14.24
C THR A 80 0.28 1.66 14.25
N TYR A 81 -1.00 1.50 13.91
CA TYR A 81 -1.97 2.58 13.83
C TYR A 81 -2.76 2.83 15.12
N LYS A 82 -2.37 2.18 16.22
CA LYS A 82 -2.95 2.33 17.57
C LYS A 82 -4.46 2.03 17.63
N LEU A 83 -4.93 1.05 16.87
CA LEU A 83 -6.32 0.60 16.81
C LEU A 83 -6.55 -0.73 17.54
N LYS A 84 -5.67 -1.08 18.49
CA LYS A 84 -5.88 -2.27 19.35
C LYS A 84 -6.93 -2.03 20.44
N ASP A 85 -7.17 -0.78 20.82
CA ASP A 85 -8.21 -0.44 21.78
C ASP A 85 -9.60 -0.69 21.15
N PRO A 86 -10.48 -1.50 21.77
CA PRO A 86 -11.85 -1.71 21.29
C PRO A 86 -12.64 -0.41 21.09
N ARG A 87 -12.37 0.65 21.88
CA ARG A 87 -13.01 1.96 21.70
C ARG A 87 -12.62 2.56 20.35
N ASP A 88 -11.32 2.68 20.10
CA ASP A 88 -10.77 3.31 18.90
C ASP A 88 -11.09 2.49 17.63
N ASP A 89 -11.10 1.16 17.71
CA ASP A 89 -11.53 0.29 16.60
C ASP A 89 -12.99 0.55 16.21
N ARG A 90 -13.89 0.65 17.19
CA ARG A 90 -15.32 0.90 16.95
C ARG A 90 -15.59 2.34 16.47
N LEU A 91 -14.94 3.33 17.07
CA LEU A 91 -15.07 4.73 16.67
C LEU A 91 -14.56 4.92 15.24
N SER A 92 -13.35 4.44 14.95
CA SER A 92 -12.75 4.57 13.62
C SER A 92 -13.59 3.86 12.53
N HIS A 93 -14.20 2.71 12.82
CA HIS A 93 -15.14 2.04 11.92
C HIS A 93 -16.36 2.92 11.64
N SER A 94 -16.96 3.49 12.69
CA SER A 94 -18.16 4.34 12.60
C SER A 94 -17.88 5.64 11.84
N ILE A 95 -16.71 6.24 12.06
CA ILE A 95 -16.24 7.42 11.34
C ILE A 95 -16.05 7.11 9.85
N LEU A 96 -15.39 6.00 9.50
CA LEU A 96 -15.22 5.64 8.09
C LEU A 96 -16.53 5.27 7.40
N ARG A 97 -17.52 4.71 8.11
CA ARG A 97 -18.87 4.54 7.56
C ARG A 97 -19.47 5.86 7.09
N LEU A 98 -19.29 6.94 7.85
CA LEU A 98 -19.72 8.29 7.45
C LEU A 98 -19.00 8.74 6.16
N VAL A 99 -17.68 8.55 6.10
CA VAL A 99 -16.86 8.99 4.95
C VAL A 99 -17.18 8.22 3.68
N TYR A 100 -17.38 6.90 3.78
CA TYR A 100 -17.49 6.00 2.62
C TYR A 100 -18.93 5.67 2.21
N CYS A 101 -19.96 6.18 2.89
CA CYS A 101 -21.36 5.93 2.52
C CYS A 101 -21.84 6.67 1.25
N ARG A 102 -21.06 7.62 0.73
CA ARG A 102 -21.51 8.60 -0.28
C ARG A 102 -21.76 8.03 -1.68
N THR A 103 -20.85 7.20 -2.19
CA THR A 103 -20.98 6.61 -3.54
C THR A 103 -21.06 5.09 -3.46
N LEU A 104 -21.49 4.43 -4.55
CA LEU A 104 -21.57 2.97 -4.57
C LEU A 104 -20.17 2.34 -4.56
N GLU A 105 -19.21 2.95 -5.25
CA GLU A 105 -17.83 2.50 -5.36
C GLU A 105 -17.12 2.56 -4.00
N LEU A 106 -17.25 3.68 -3.29
CA LEU A 106 -16.68 3.86 -1.95
C LEU A 106 -17.26 2.84 -0.96
N ARG A 107 -18.58 2.60 -1.02
CA ARG A 107 -19.25 1.60 -0.20
C ARG A 107 -18.72 0.19 -0.48
N LYS A 108 -18.61 -0.18 -1.75
CA LYS A 108 -18.11 -1.51 -2.15
C LYS A 108 -16.67 -1.73 -1.66
N TRP A 109 -15.79 -0.75 -1.85
CA TRP A 109 -14.41 -0.82 -1.41
C TRP A 109 -14.31 -0.99 0.11
N PHE A 110 -14.92 -0.08 0.88
CA PHE A 110 -14.90 -0.12 2.34
C PHE A 110 -15.49 -1.43 2.89
N MET A 111 -16.66 -1.84 2.40
CA MET A 111 -17.30 -3.09 2.83
C MET A 111 -16.43 -4.31 2.53
N SER A 112 -15.76 -4.34 1.38
CA SER A 112 -14.94 -5.50 0.99
C SER A 112 -13.78 -5.74 1.96
N LEU A 113 -13.13 -4.67 2.43
CA LEU A 113 -11.99 -4.74 3.34
C LEU A 113 -12.43 -4.94 4.80
N GLU A 114 -13.51 -4.28 5.23
CA GLU A 114 -14.05 -4.47 6.59
C GLU A 114 -14.56 -5.89 6.82
N VAL A 115 -15.30 -6.45 5.85
CA VAL A 115 -15.78 -7.84 5.90
C VAL A 115 -14.61 -8.81 5.92
N GLU A 116 -13.53 -8.50 5.20
CA GLU A 116 -12.32 -9.31 5.21
C GLU A 116 -11.59 -9.26 6.56
N ILE A 117 -11.39 -8.07 7.14
CA ILE A 117 -10.81 -7.94 8.49
C ILE A 117 -11.64 -8.69 9.51
N PHE A 118 -12.97 -8.58 9.42
CA PHE A 118 -13.88 -9.33 10.29
C PHE A 118 -13.72 -10.85 10.13
N ARG A 119 -13.70 -11.35 8.88
CA ARG A 119 -13.49 -12.79 8.58
C ARG A 119 -12.17 -13.28 9.18
N LEU A 120 -11.09 -12.56 8.90
CA LEU A 120 -9.75 -12.88 9.37
C LEU A 120 -9.69 -12.89 10.91
N ARG A 121 -10.30 -11.90 11.58
CA ARG A 121 -10.43 -11.87 13.05
C ARG A 121 -11.17 -13.09 13.57
N MET A 122 -12.32 -13.44 12.99
CA MET A 122 -13.11 -14.59 13.44
C MET A 122 -12.39 -15.93 13.26
N GLN A 123 -11.44 -16.04 12.33
CA GLN A 123 -10.61 -17.24 12.16
C GLN A 123 -9.60 -17.45 13.30
N SER A 124 -9.20 -16.40 14.02
CA SER A 124 -8.32 -16.56 15.18
C SER A 124 -9.04 -17.02 16.45
N TYR A 125 -10.38 -16.98 16.47
CA TYR A 125 -11.17 -17.48 17.59
C TYR A 125 -11.37 -18.99 17.50
N SER A 126 -11.52 -19.63 18.65
CA SER A 126 -11.91 -21.03 18.73
C SER A 126 -13.35 -21.23 18.25
N ARG A 127 -13.65 -22.43 17.76
CA ARG A 127 -14.99 -22.78 17.29
C ARG A 127 -16.10 -22.48 18.31
N ARG A 128 -15.86 -22.73 19.59
CA ARG A 128 -16.83 -22.48 20.67
C ARG A 128 -17.14 -20.99 20.84
N GLU A 129 -16.14 -20.13 20.67
CA GLU A 129 -16.31 -18.68 20.75
C GLU A 129 -17.11 -18.16 19.56
N VAL A 130 -16.81 -18.63 18.35
CA VAL A 130 -17.58 -18.26 17.15
C VAL A 130 -19.04 -18.73 17.26
N GLU A 131 -19.28 -19.93 17.78
CA GLU A 131 -20.64 -20.43 18.05
C GLU A 131 -21.38 -19.59 19.11
N ALA A 132 -20.70 -19.13 20.16
CA ALA A 132 -21.27 -18.22 21.15
C ALA A 132 -21.64 -16.85 20.54
N ILE A 133 -20.75 -16.28 19.71
CA ILE A 133 -21.01 -15.03 18.99
C ILE A 133 -22.17 -15.20 18.01
N LEU A 134 -22.26 -16.34 17.31
CA LEU A 134 -23.37 -16.66 16.42
C LEU A 134 -24.69 -16.72 17.20
N ALA A 135 -24.73 -17.41 18.34
CA ALA A 135 -25.94 -17.51 19.17
C ALA A 135 -26.44 -16.13 19.63
N THR A 136 -25.53 -15.23 20.01
CA THR A 136 -25.86 -13.87 20.46
C THR A 136 -26.32 -12.97 19.31
N HIS A 137 -25.63 -13.01 18.17
CA HIS A 137 -25.81 -12.04 17.10
C HIS A 137 -26.62 -12.54 15.91
N ALA A 138 -26.90 -13.83 15.83
CA ALA A 138 -27.65 -14.44 14.75
C ALA A 138 -28.50 -15.60 15.32
N PRO A 139 -29.50 -15.29 16.16
CA PRO A 139 -30.33 -16.30 16.82
C PRO A 139 -31.20 -17.09 15.83
N GLU A 140 -31.30 -16.63 14.57
CA GLU A 140 -32.01 -17.36 13.52
C GLU A 140 -31.31 -18.68 13.12
N TYR A 141 -30.04 -18.84 13.51
CA TYR A 141 -29.24 -20.04 13.28
C TYR A 141 -29.38 -20.99 14.48
N ILE A 142 -30.29 -21.96 14.34
CA ILE A 142 -30.68 -22.84 15.45
C ILE A 142 -29.88 -24.15 15.36
N PRO A 143 -29.16 -24.57 16.41
CA PRO A 143 -28.51 -25.89 16.43
C PRO A 143 -29.58 -27.00 16.43
N LEU A 144 -29.38 -28.04 15.62
CA LEU A 144 -30.29 -29.19 15.57
C LEU A 144 -30.16 -30.05 16.83
N SER A 145 -31.27 -30.67 17.22
CA SER A 145 -31.24 -31.75 18.21
C SER A 145 -30.52 -32.98 17.65
N PRO A 146 -30.04 -33.89 18.50
CA PRO A 146 -29.44 -35.15 18.05
C PRO A 146 -30.38 -35.98 17.16
N ASP A 147 -31.68 -35.96 17.47
CA ASP A 147 -32.71 -36.71 16.74
C ASP A 147 -32.95 -36.12 15.34
N GLU A 148 -33.12 -34.78 15.24
CA GLU A 148 -33.25 -34.09 13.95
C GLU A 148 -31.97 -34.24 13.10
N SER A 149 -30.81 -34.28 13.76
CA SER A 149 -29.52 -34.45 13.10
C SER A 149 -29.38 -35.82 12.45
N ALA A 150 -29.83 -36.89 13.11
CA ALA A 150 -29.75 -38.25 12.58
C ALA A 150 -30.63 -38.46 11.34
N GLU A 151 -31.81 -37.82 11.30
CA GLU A 151 -32.70 -37.87 10.13
C GLU A 151 -32.09 -37.24 8.88
N ILE A 152 -31.32 -36.17 9.05
CA ILE A 152 -30.82 -35.32 7.96
C ILE A 152 -29.38 -35.69 7.57
N GLU A 153 -28.69 -36.48 8.38
CA GLU A 153 -27.29 -36.84 8.17
C GLU A 153 -27.05 -37.51 6.81
N SER A 154 -27.97 -38.38 6.38
CA SER A 154 -27.86 -39.07 5.08
C SER A 154 -27.92 -38.08 3.90
N ASP A 155 -28.88 -37.15 3.95
CA ASP A 155 -29.06 -36.12 2.91
C ASP A 155 -27.90 -35.13 2.89
N MET A 156 -27.41 -34.72 4.07
CA MET A 156 -26.24 -33.85 4.19
C MET A 156 -24.98 -34.53 3.67
N ARG A 157 -24.80 -35.83 3.94
CA ARG A 157 -23.67 -36.61 3.41
C ARG A 157 -23.71 -36.66 1.89
N ALA A 158 -24.88 -36.84 1.28
CA ALA A 158 -25.04 -36.80 -0.17
C ALA A 158 -24.66 -35.42 -0.75
N LEU A 159 -25.02 -34.33 -0.08
CA LEU A 159 -24.63 -32.97 -0.46
C LEU A 159 -23.10 -32.77 -0.45
N TYR A 160 -22.39 -33.24 0.58
CA TYR A 160 -20.92 -33.13 0.64
C TYR A 160 -20.21 -33.92 -0.46
N ILE A 161 -20.70 -35.11 -0.77
CA ILE A 161 -20.16 -35.94 -1.85
C ILE A 161 -20.33 -35.22 -3.20
N SER A 162 -21.50 -34.61 -3.43
CA SER A 162 -21.79 -33.89 -4.67
C SER A 162 -20.96 -32.61 -4.86
N THR A 163 -20.50 -32.00 -3.77
CA THR A 163 -19.75 -30.73 -3.79
C THR A 163 -18.22 -30.90 -3.78
N ASN A 164 -17.73 -32.15 -3.77
CA ASN A 164 -16.30 -32.50 -3.77
C ASN A 164 -15.50 -31.86 -2.61
N ASP A 165 -16.19 -31.59 -1.49
CA ASP A 165 -15.63 -30.93 -0.30
C ASP A 165 -14.97 -31.97 0.61
N LYS A 166 -13.82 -32.51 0.16
CA LYS A 166 -13.07 -33.63 0.77
C LYS A 166 -12.63 -33.37 2.23
N VAL A 167 -12.62 -32.11 2.66
CA VAL A 167 -12.21 -31.67 4.00
C VAL A 167 -13.31 -31.91 5.05
N SER A 168 -14.57 -32.04 4.63
CA SER A 168 -15.72 -32.05 5.55
C SER A 168 -16.11 -33.43 6.11
N ALA A 169 -15.74 -34.54 5.47
CA ALA A 169 -16.29 -35.85 5.83
C ALA A 169 -15.87 -36.37 7.23
N ALA A 170 -14.72 -35.95 7.75
CA ALA A 170 -14.23 -36.35 9.07
C ALA A 170 -14.64 -35.38 10.20
N GLU A 171 -14.72 -34.06 9.92
CA GLU A 171 -15.03 -33.00 10.89
C GLU A 171 -16.51 -32.57 10.91
N ALA A 172 -17.33 -32.97 9.93
CA ALA A 172 -18.79 -32.77 9.92
C ALA A 172 -19.53 -33.58 11.01
N SER A 173 -18.81 -34.39 11.75
CA SER A 173 -19.30 -35.18 12.86
C SER A 173 -19.71 -34.26 14.04
N ARG A 174 -20.97 -33.81 14.06
CA ARG A 174 -21.90 -33.82 15.23
C ARG A 174 -22.80 -32.60 15.41
N THR A 175 -22.61 -31.47 14.70
CA THR A 175 -23.48 -30.30 14.90
C THR A 175 -23.94 -29.72 13.58
N PHE A 176 -25.25 -29.83 13.35
CA PHE A 176 -25.95 -29.18 12.24
C PHE A 176 -26.70 -27.94 12.74
N TYR A 177 -26.92 -26.99 11.83
CA TYR A 177 -27.73 -25.80 12.07
C TYR A 177 -28.87 -25.74 11.06
N LYS A 178 -30.05 -25.28 11.50
CA LYS A 178 -31.19 -24.95 10.66
C LYS A 178 -31.41 -23.44 10.67
N VAL A 179 -31.63 -22.88 9.50
CA VAL A 179 -31.90 -21.44 9.29
C VAL A 179 -32.95 -21.28 8.19
N PRO A 180 -33.81 -20.26 8.22
CA PRO A 180 -34.66 -19.94 7.07
C PRO A 180 -33.82 -19.77 5.80
N TRP A 181 -34.23 -20.40 4.69
CA TRP A 181 -33.42 -20.40 3.45
C TRP A 181 -33.15 -18.99 2.89
N THR A 182 -34.01 -18.03 3.22
CA THR A 182 -33.90 -16.61 2.83
C THR A 182 -32.70 -15.90 3.44
N GLU A 183 -32.15 -16.41 4.55
CA GLU A 183 -30.95 -15.83 5.18
C GLU A 183 -29.66 -16.29 4.49
N VAL A 184 -29.70 -17.36 3.70
CA VAL A 184 -28.53 -18.04 3.11
C VAL A 184 -28.61 -18.17 1.59
N LEU A 185 -29.14 -17.14 0.91
CA LEU A 185 -29.34 -17.12 -0.55
C LEU A 185 -28.07 -17.45 -1.35
N ASP A 186 -26.90 -16.99 -0.90
CA ASP A 186 -25.62 -17.25 -1.57
C ASP A 186 -25.30 -18.76 -1.61
N LEU A 187 -25.57 -19.47 -0.52
CA LEU A 187 -25.33 -20.91 -0.44
C LEU A 187 -26.44 -21.71 -1.16
N VAL A 188 -27.67 -21.18 -1.19
CA VAL A 188 -28.78 -21.76 -1.98
C VAL A 188 -28.49 -21.65 -3.48
N SER A 189 -28.02 -20.50 -3.95
CA SER A 189 -27.73 -20.26 -5.37
C SER A 189 -26.65 -21.21 -5.91
N THR A 190 -25.71 -21.62 -5.05
CA THR A 190 -24.60 -22.52 -5.35
C THR A 190 -24.91 -23.99 -5.00
N ARG A 191 -26.14 -24.29 -4.56
CA ARG A 191 -26.59 -25.64 -4.15
C ARG A 191 -25.70 -26.28 -3.09
N ARG A 192 -25.16 -25.47 -2.18
CA ARG A 192 -24.28 -25.90 -1.07
C ARG A 192 -25.01 -26.08 0.26
N VAL A 193 -26.35 -26.15 0.25
CA VAL A 193 -27.19 -26.37 1.43
C VAL A 193 -28.28 -27.38 1.11
N PHE A 194 -28.69 -28.15 2.11
CA PHE A 194 -29.87 -28.99 2.02
C PHE A 194 -31.11 -28.16 2.41
N LEU A 195 -32.18 -28.24 1.62
CA LEU A 195 -33.43 -27.50 1.84
C LEU A 195 -34.56 -28.48 2.16
N ARG A 196 -35.25 -28.28 3.28
CA ARG A 196 -36.44 -29.05 3.66
C ARG A 196 -37.43 -28.14 4.39
N SER A 197 -38.69 -28.15 3.93
CA SER A 197 -39.79 -27.39 4.55
C SER A 197 -39.51 -25.90 4.78
N GLY A 198 -38.84 -25.22 3.84
CA GLY A 198 -38.50 -23.80 3.96
C GLY A 198 -37.29 -23.49 4.85
N MET A 199 -36.61 -24.52 5.36
CA MET A 199 -35.39 -24.39 6.15
C MET A 199 -34.18 -24.89 5.35
N ALA A 200 -33.05 -24.22 5.55
CA ALA A 200 -31.74 -24.63 5.07
C ALA A 200 -30.92 -25.26 6.20
N TYR A 201 -30.29 -26.39 5.90
CA TYR A 201 -29.51 -27.18 6.83
C TYR A 201 -28.02 -27.13 6.47
N LEU A 202 -27.20 -26.89 7.49
CA LEU A 202 -25.78 -26.50 7.37
C LEU A 202 -24.95 -27.26 8.39
N SER A 203 -23.70 -27.61 8.06
CA SER A 203 -22.73 -28.11 9.05
C SER A 203 -22.13 -26.99 9.88
N SER A 204 -21.52 -27.37 10.99
CA SER A 204 -20.62 -26.53 11.77
C SER A 204 -19.49 -25.87 10.97
N THR A 205 -19.03 -26.48 9.87
CA THR A 205 -18.00 -25.86 9.00
C THR A 205 -18.52 -24.60 8.29
N ALA A 206 -19.84 -24.43 8.19
CA ALA A 206 -20.45 -23.24 7.60
C ALA A 206 -20.63 -22.07 8.60
N VAL A 207 -20.43 -22.28 9.91
CA VAL A 207 -20.69 -21.26 10.95
C VAL A 207 -19.98 -19.94 10.69
N LEU A 208 -18.68 -19.99 10.36
CA LEU A 208 -17.89 -18.79 10.08
C LEU A 208 -18.41 -18.05 8.81
N PRO A 209 -18.56 -18.70 7.64
CA PRO A 209 -19.18 -18.07 6.47
C PRO A 209 -20.54 -17.42 6.74
N LEU A 210 -21.39 -18.04 7.55
CA LEU A 210 -22.72 -17.51 7.91
C LEU A 210 -22.60 -16.24 8.75
N LEU A 211 -21.70 -16.26 9.74
CA LEU A 211 -21.44 -15.10 10.59
C LEU A 211 -20.89 -13.92 9.78
N VAL A 212 -19.96 -14.19 8.86
CA VAL A 212 -19.38 -13.19 7.94
C VAL A 212 -20.46 -12.62 7.01
N ASN A 213 -21.38 -13.46 6.50
CA ASN A 213 -22.50 -12.98 5.69
C ASN A 213 -23.46 -12.10 6.51
N LYS A 214 -23.79 -12.49 7.74
CA LYS A 214 -24.62 -11.67 8.64
C LYS A 214 -23.99 -10.30 8.90
N PHE A 215 -22.68 -10.26 9.15
CA PHE A 215 -21.92 -9.02 9.30
C PHE A 215 -21.99 -8.18 8.01
N ARG A 216 -21.74 -8.77 6.84
CA ARG A 216 -21.81 -8.09 5.54
C ARG A 216 -23.17 -7.47 5.26
N LEU A 217 -24.27 -8.21 5.48
CA LEU A 217 -25.64 -7.73 5.28
C LEU A 217 -25.96 -6.57 6.22
N ARG A 218 -25.58 -6.68 7.50
CA ARG A 218 -25.73 -5.60 8.48
C ARG A 218 -24.96 -4.37 8.08
N LEU A 219 -23.67 -4.51 7.74
CA LEU A 219 -22.84 -3.40 7.30
C LEU A 219 -23.42 -2.73 6.05
N SER A 220 -23.93 -3.50 5.09
CA SER A 220 -24.59 -2.96 3.90
C SER A 220 -25.81 -2.10 4.24
N ARG A 221 -26.69 -2.60 5.09
CA ARG A 221 -27.87 -1.86 5.58
C ARG A 221 -27.45 -0.60 6.33
N ALA A 222 -26.48 -0.72 7.21
CA ALA A 222 -25.97 0.37 8.02
C ALA A 222 -25.32 1.48 7.16
N MET A 223 -24.59 1.11 6.11
CA MET A 223 -24.05 2.06 5.12
C MET A 223 -25.14 2.77 4.32
N ALA A 224 -26.21 2.05 3.95
CA ALA A 224 -27.36 2.64 3.25
C ALA A 224 -28.13 3.62 4.15
N GLU A 225 -28.26 3.31 5.44
CA GLU A 225 -28.83 4.20 6.45
C GLU A 225 -27.95 5.44 6.66
N SER A 226 -26.64 5.27 6.86
CA SER A 226 -25.68 6.38 6.95
C SER A 226 -25.75 7.30 5.73
N ALA A 227 -25.85 6.76 4.51
CA ALA A 227 -25.97 7.55 3.29
C ALA A 227 -27.28 8.36 3.19
N ARG A 228 -28.38 7.87 3.78
CA ARG A 228 -29.65 8.61 3.84
C ARG A 228 -29.55 9.76 4.84
N ARG A 229 -29.06 9.48 6.06
CA ARG A 229 -28.89 10.50 7.11
C ARG A 229 -27.86 11.56 6.72
N TRP A 230 -26.75 11.15 6.11
CA TRP A 230 -25.72 12.09 5.62
C TRP A 230 -26.31 13.15 4.69
N ARG A 231 -27.23 12.77 3.79
CA ARG A 231 -27.88 13.73 2.89
C ARG A 231 -28.73 14.77 3.62
N GLN A 232 -29.30 14.42 4.77
CA GLN A 232 -30.08 15.34 5.59
C GLN A 232 -29.14 16.31 6.33
N ILE A 233 -28.15 15.76 7.05
CA ILE A 233 -27.18 16.53 7.84
C ILE A 233 -26.33 17.44 6.95
N SER A 234 -25.92 16.97 5.77
CA SER A 234 -25.15 17.77 4.82
C SER A 234 -25.91 18.98 4.25
N GLY A 235 -27.22 19.12 4.52
CA GLY A 235 -28.03 20.26 4.15
C GLY A 235 -28.03 21.40 5.19
N GLU A 236 -27.61 21.13 6.42
CA GLU A 236 -27.61 22.08 7.54
C GLU A 236 -26.38 22.98 7.48
N GLU A 237 -26.55 24.29 7.64
CA GLU A 237 -25.47 25.28 7.42
C GLU A 237 -24.26 25.09 8.35
N ASP A 238 -24.49 24.76 9.62
CA ASP A 238 -23.43 24.58 10.62
C ASP A 238 -22.56 23.34 10.32
N GLU A 239 -23.20 22.21 9.99
CA GLU A 239 -22.48 20.97 9.67
C GLU A 239 -21.88 20.98 8.26
N GLN A 240 -22.44 21.79 7.35
CA GLN A 240 -21.83 22.10 6.05
C GLN A 240 -20.47 22.80 6.19
N GLN A 241 -20.29 23.65 7.20
CA GLN A 241 -19.01 24.32 7.42
C GLN A 241 -18.00 23.43 8.15
N ARG A 242 -18.48 22.57 9.07
CA ARG A 242 -17.62 21.75 9.94
C ARG A 242 -17.30 20.37 9.38
N LEU A 243 -18.31 19.53 9.15
CA LEU A 243 -18.13 18.10 8.82
C LEU A 243 -17.96 17.85 7.33
N VAL A 244 -18.66 18.60 6.47
CA VAL A 244 -18.64 18.35 5.02
C VAL A 244 -17.25 18.52 4.39
N PRO A 245 -16.48 19.60 4.65
CA PRO A 245 -15.15 19.77 4.09
C PRO A 245 -14.17 18.72 4.61
N MET A 246 -14.32 18.33 5.88
CA MET A 246 -13.50 17.29 6.51
C MET A 246 -13.77 15.91 5.92
N VAL A 247 -15.03 15.50 5.79
CA VAL A 247 -15.42 14.21 5.20
C VAL A 247 -15.08 14.16 3.71
N LYS A 248 -15.26 15.26 2.98
CA LYS A 248 -14.78 15.38 1.59
C LYS A 248 -13.26 15.25 1.52
N GLY A 249 -12.56 16.00 2.35
CA GLY A 249 -11.11 15.95 2.50
C GLY A 249 -10.61 14.55 2.82
N LEU A 250 -11.23 13.83 3.76
CA LEU A 250 -10.87 12.45 4.10
C LEU A 250 -11.08 11.51 2.91
N SER A 251 -12.18 11.63 2.17
CA SER A 251 -12.42 10.82 0.96
C SER A 251 -11.45 11.15 -0.18
N GLU A 252 -11.02 12.41 -0.30
CA GLU A 252 -10.09 12.86 -1.32
C GLU A 252 -8.64 12.51 -0.95
N ARG A 253 -8.25 12.66 0.32
CA ARG A 253 -7.04 12.10 0.93
C ARG A 253 -7.01 10.57 0.81
N SER A 254 -8.18 9.93 0.86
CA SER A 254 -8.34 8.50 0.60
C SER A 254 -8.14 8.12 -0.87
N LEU A 255 -8.61 8.93 -1.81
CA LEU A 255 -8.34 8.79 -3.24
C LEU A 255 -6.91 9.25 -3.64
N GLY A 256 -6.17 9.79 -2.68
CA GLY A 256 -4.72 9.92 -2.67
C GLY A 256 -4.25 11.21 -2.00
N LEU A 257 -3.75 11.09 -0.77
CA LEU A 257 -2.50 11.61 -0.18
C LEU A 257 -1.86 12.88 -0.82
N ALA A 258 -2.62 13.83 -1.33
CA ALA A 258 -2.04 15.01 -1.95
C ALA A 258 -1.41 15.97 -0.91
N CYS A 259 -1.90 15.99 0.33
CA CYS A 259 -1.45 16.96 1.35
C CYS A 259 -0.08 16.61 1.94
N ASP A 260 0.13 15.37 2.38
CA ASP A 260 1.38 14.95 3.04
C ASP A 260 2.56 14.98 2.06
N TYR A 261 2.35 14.54 0.82
CA TYR A 261 3.38 14.59 -0.21
C TYR A 261 3.64 16.00 -0.75
N GLN A 262 2.65 16.89 -0.75
CA GLN A 262 2.90 18.29 -1.12
C GLN A 262 3.78 19.00 -0.07
N SER A 263 3.56 18.71 1.22
CA SER A 263 4.43 19.18 2.29
C SER A 263 5.84 18.57 2.18
N ALA A 264 5.95 17.26 1.96
CA ALA A 264 7.24 16.60 1.77
C ALA A 264 7.98 17.10 0.52
N ALA A 265 7.28 17.34 -0.59
CA ALA A 265 7.84 17.93 -1.80
C ALA A 265 8.35 19.35 -1.55
N SER A 266 7.65 20.14 -0.72
CA SER A 266 8.08 21.49 -0.36
C SER A 266 9.43 21.53 0.37
N ALA A 267 9.75 20.49 1.16
CA ALA A 267 11.06 20.36 1.82
C ALA A 267 12.22 20.25 0.82
N PHE A 268 11.95 19.76 -0.40
CA PHE A 268 12.93 19.62 -1.48
C PHE A 268 12.81 20.70 -2.56
N ALA A 269 11.92 21.70 -2.40
CA ALA A 269 11.61 22.65 -3.47
C ALA A 269 12.82 23.50 -3.88
N ASN A 270 13.74 23.81 -2.95
CA ASN A 270 14.94 24.59 -3.23
C ASN A 270 15.90 23.90 -4.23
N ASP A 271 15.82 22.57 -4.36
CA ASP A 271 16.65 21.79 -5.28
C ASP A 271 16.05 21.70 -6.69
N VAL A 272 14.82 22.18 -6.87
CA VAL A 272 14.03 22.04 -8.10
C VAL A 272 14.18 23.31 -8.94
N THR A 273 15.08 23.26 -9.92
CA THR A 273 15.33 24.34 -10.88
C THR A 273 15.31 23.80 -12.31
N PRO A 274 15.18 24.64 -13.35
CA PRO A 274 15.17 24.18 -14.74
C PRO A 274 16.39 23.34 -15.13
N ALA A 275 17.55 23.64 -14.53
CA ALA A 275 18.81 22.94 -14.77
C ALA A 275 18.90 21.58 -14.06
N THR A 276 18.25 21.41 -12.91
CA THR A 276 18.29 20.15 -12.14
C THR A 276 17.24 19.13 -12.59
N ILE A 277 16.17 19.56 -13.28
CA ILE A 277 15.09 18.69 -13.78
C ILE A 277 15.60 17.46 -14.56
N PRO A 278 16.57 17.54 -15.49
CA PRO A 278 17.10 16.35 -16.17
C PRO A 278 17.64 15.29 -15.21
N THR A 279 18.43 15.72 -14.23
CA THR A 279 19.00 14.84 -13.20
C THR A 279 17.92 14.27 -12.28
N LEU A 280 16.98 15.13 -11.83
CA LEU A 280 15.84 14.71 -11.02
C LEU A 280 14.95 13.72 -11.78
N SER A 281 14.78 13.91 -13.08
CA SER A 281 13.99 13.02 -13.94
C SER A 281 14.62 11.64 -14.04
N ALA A 282 15.93 11.56 -14.24
CA ALA A 282 16.62 10.28 -14.30
C ALA A 282 16.58 9.55 -12.95
N LYS A 283 16.77 10.29 -11.84
CA LYS A 283 16.88 9.67 -10.51
C LYS A 283 15.54 9.42 -9.84
N HIS A 284 14.63 10.39 -9.78
CA HIS A 284 13.50 10.40 -8.85
C HIS A 284 12.13 10.38 -9.50
N PHE A 285 12.03 10.63 -10.81
CA PHE A 285 10.71 10.67 -11.43
C PHE A 285 10.17 9.25 -11.67
N PRO A 286 8.87 9.04 -11.48
CA PRO A 286 8.24 7.79 -11.88
C PRO A 286 8.31 7.61 -13.41
N PRO A 287 8.18 6.38 -13.92
CA PRO A 287 8.31 6.10 -15.35
C PRO A 287 7.40 6.94 -16.27
N CYS A 288 6.21 7.31 -15.81
CA CYS A 288 5.28 8.17 -16.56
C CYS A 288 5.82 9.59 -16.76
N MET A 289 6.46 10.17 -15.74
CA MET A 289 7.01 11.52 -15.81
C MET A 289 8.39 11.52 -16.46
N TRP A 290 9.23 10.51 -16.17
CA TRP A 290 10.52 10.34 -16.84
C TRP A 290 10.38 10.25 -18.37
N ARG A 291 9.39 9.48 -18.85
CA ARG A 291 9.12 9.33 -20.29
C ARG A 291 8.69 10.66 -20.94
N LEU A 292 7.88 11.46 -20.25
CA LEU A 292 7.48 12.80 -20.72
C LEU A 292 8.68 13.74 -20.80
N THR A 293 9.54 13.78 -19.77
CA THR A 293 10.75 14.62 -19.77
C THR A 293 11.71 14.18 -20.86
N THR A 294 11.91 12.87 -21.04
CA THR A 294 12.79 12.31 -22.07
C THR A 294 12.31 12.65 -23.48
N ALA A 295 11.00 12.52 -23.73
CA ALA A 295 10.40 12.88 -25.01
C ALA A 295 10.49 14.39 -25.26
N LEU A 296 10.27 15.23 -24.25
CA LEU A 296 10.41 16.68 -24.37
C LEU A 296 11.83 17.10 -24.76
N GLN A 297 12.85 16.46 -24.17
CA GLN A 297 14.26 16.73 -24.49
C GLN A 297 14.67 16.27 -25.88
N GLN A 298 14.07 15.19 -26.40
CA GLN A 298 14.39 14.64 -27.72
C GLN A 298 13.64 15.36 -28.84
N ASP A 299 12.33 15.54 -28.63
CA ASP A 299 11.44 16.04 -29.67
C ASP A 299 11.29 17.57 -29.61
N HIS A 300 11.76 18.23 -28.55
CA HIS A 300 11.55 19.67 -28.27
C HIS A 300 10.08 20.09 -28.41
N HIS A 301 9.18 19.16 -28.11
CA HIS A 301 7.74 19.32 -28.24
C HIS A 301 6.99 18.25 -27.43
N LEU A 302 5.87 18.62 -26.83
CA LEU A 302 4.89 17.71 -26.24
C LEU A 302 3.48 18.13 -26.65
N ARG A 303 2.60 17.16 -26.89
CA ARG A 303 1.16 17.39 -27.12
C ARG A 303 0.47 17.86 -25.84
N HIS A 304 -0.76 18.38 -25.97
CA HIS A 304 -1.50 19.02 -24.87
C HIS A 304 -1.58 18.15 -23.60
N GLY A 305 -1.95 16.87 -23.72
CA GLY A 305 -2.03 15.96 -22.58
C GLY A 305 -0.69 15.77 -21.87
N GLY A 306 0.41 15.65 -22.63
CA GLY A 306 1.77 15.57 -22.08
C GLY A 306 2.22 16.85 -21.38
N ARG A 307 1.91 18.01 -21.98
CA ARG A 307 2.18 19.30 -21.34
C ARG A 307 1.41 19.45 -20.03
N GLN A 308 0.13 19.11 -20.01
CA GLN A 308 -0.70 19.20 -18.82
C GLN A 308 -0.20 18.26 -17.71
N GLN A 309 0.03 16.98 -18.02
CA GLN A 309 0.51 16.00 -17.05
C GLN A 309 1.86 16.39 -16.44
N LEU A 310 2.83 16.81 -17.27
CA LEU A 310 4.14 17.20 -16.79
C LEU A 310 4.12 18.55 -16.05
N SER A 311 3.35 19.54 -16.52
CA SER A 311 3.29 20.87 -15.89
C SER A 311 2.74 20.82 -14.48
N LEU A 312 1.64 20.09 -14.28
CA LEU A 312 1.02 19.94 -12.95
C LEU A 312 1.91 19.14 -12.00
N PHE A 313 2.64 18.16 -12.52
CA PHE A 313 3.63 17.43 -11.73
C PHE A 313 4.82 18.31 -11.31
N LEU A 314 5.43 19.05 -12.24
CA LEU A 314 6.56 19.94 -11.92
C LEU A 314 6.17 21.03 -10.91
N LYS A 315 4.97 21.59 -11.05
CA LYS A 315 4.38 22.50 -10.06
C LYS A 315 4.30 21.84 -8.68
N ALA A 316 3.76 20.63 -8.60
CA ALA A 316 3.60 19.92 -7.32
C ALA A 316 4.95 19.51 -6.70
N VAL A 317 5.95 19.20 -7.51
CA VAL A 317 7.33 18.93 -7.08
C VAL A 317 8.01 20.17 -6.47
N GLY A 318 7.52 21.37 -6.79
CA GLY A 318 7.98 22.62 -6.19
C GLY A 318 8.60 23.63 -7.17
N LEU A 319 8.53 23.38 -8.48
CA LEU A 319 9.07 24.31 -9.49
C LEU A 319 8.26 25.62 -9.48
N PRO A 320 8.86 26.78 -9.17
CA PRO A 320 8.13 28.04 -9.15
C PRO A 320 7.71 28.47 -10.56
N LEU A 321 6.73 29.38 -10.65
CA LEU A 321 6.14 29.78 -11.93
C LEU A 321 7.16 30.36 -12.91
N GLU A 322 8.07 31.22 -12.44
CA GLU A 322 9.07 31.85 -13.31
C GLU A 322 10.04 30.81 -13.89
N ASP A 323 10.48 29.88 -13.06
CA ASP A 323 11.32 28.76 -13.50
C ASP A 323 10.58 27.80 -14.42
N ALA A 324 9.28 27.59 -14.20
CA ALA A 324 8.46 26.79 -15.10
C ALA A 324 8.36 27.44 -16.49
N LEU A 325 8.13 28.75 -16.56
CA LEU A 325 8.13 29.49 -17.82
C LEU A 325 9.49 29.40 -18.51
N MET A 326 10.58 29.59 -17.77
CA MET A 326 11.95 29.46 -18.28
C MET A 326 12.24 28.06 -18.80
N PHE A 327 11.87 27.02 -18.04
CA PHE A 327 12.02 25.62 -18.42
C PHE A 327 11.30 25.32 -19.73
N TRP A 328 9.99 25.62 -19.81
CA TRP A 328 9.20 25.34 -21.00
C TRP A 328 9.67 26.14 -22.22
N ARG A 329 10.03 27.42 -22.03
CA ARG A 329 10.58 28.26 -23.10
C ARG A 329 11.89 27.69 -23.65
N THR A 330 12.78 27.23 -22.77
CA THR A 330 14.07 26.64 -23.14
C THR A 330 13.90 25.33 -23.90
N GLN A 331 13.01 24.44 -23.43
CA GLN A 331 12.77 23.14 -24.06
C GLN A 331 12.12 23.25 -25.45
N PHE A 332 11.30 24.28 -25.68
CA PHE A 332 10.62 24.51 -26.96
C PHE A 332 11.38 25.43 -27.92
N ALA A 333 12.39 26.17 -27.45
CA ALA A 333 13.17 27.13 -28.25
C ALA A 333 13.68 26.55 -29.60
N PRO A 334 14.12 25.28 -29.71
CA PRO A 334 14.58 24.74 -30.99
C PRO A 334 13.50 24.63 -32.07
N LYS A 335 12.21 24.59 -31.69
CA LYS A 335 11.08 24.41 -32.63
C LYS A 335 10.06 25.54 -32.59
N MET A 336 10.21 26.49 -31.68
CA MET A 336 9.25 27.56 -31.47
C MET A 336 9.95 28.85 -31.03
N THR A 337 9.58 29.96 -31.64
CA THR A 337 10.07 31.28 -31.26
C THR A 337 9.49 31.72 -29.92
N ALA A 338 10.22 32.59 -29.22
CA ALA A 338 9.79 33.21 -27.97
C ALA A 338 8.37 33.81 -28.04
N ASP A 339 8.09 34.62 -29.07
CA ASP A 339 6.80 35.30 -29.22
C ASP A 339 5.64 34.34 -29.48
N ARG A 340 5.92 33.20 -30.12
CA ARG A 340 4.92 32.16 -30.33
C ARG A 340 4.66 31.38 -29.04
N PHE A 341 5.71 31.10 -28.25
CA PHE A 341 5.59 30.50 -26.93
C PHE A 341 4.72 31.35 -25.99
N ASP A 342 4.98 32.66 -25.93
CA ASP A 342 4.29 33.57 -25.03
C ASP A 342 2.79 33.69 -25.36
N ARG A 343 2.42 33.59 -26.65
CA ARG A 343 1.02 33.60 -27.09
C ARG A 343 0.29 32.28 -26.90
N GLU A 344 0.94 31.15 -27.22
CA GLU A 344 0.25 29.85 -27.28
C GLU A 344 0.33 29.05 -25.97
N LEU A 345 1.43 29.15 -25.21
CA LEU A 345 1.72 28.24 -24.09
C LEU A 345 1.84 28.94 -22.73
N ALA A 346 2.39 30.16 -22.68
CA ALA A 346 2.63 30.85 -21.40
C ALA A 346 1.35 31.07 -20.59
N TYR A 347 0.24 31.43 -21.26
CA TYR A 347 -1.08 31.56 -20.64
C TYR A 347 -1.51 30.26 -19.93
N ASN A 348 -1.40 29.11 -20.61
CA ASN A 348 -1.78 27.82 -20.02
C ASN A 348 -0.93 27.49 -18.78
N ILE A 349 0.38 27.79 -18.84
CA ILE A 349 1.28 27.59 -17.70
C ILE A 349 0.86 28.48 -16.53
N ARG A 350 0.63 29.79 -16.72
CA ARG A 350 0.17 30.68 -15.64
C ARG A 350 -1.18 30.28 -15.06
N HIS A 351 -2.09 29.81 -15.91
CA HIS A 351 -3.38 29.26 -15.48
C HIS A 351 -3.23 28.02 -14.59
N ASN A 352 -2.31 27.09 -14.91
CA ASN A 352 -2.04 25.93 -14.05
C ASN A 352 -1.57 26.33 -12.64
N TYR A 353 -0.90 27.47 -12.50
CA TYR A 353 -0.44 28.03 -11.21
C TYR A 353 -1.49 28.93 -10.53
N GLY A 354 -2.69 29.09 -11.10
CA GLY A 354 -3.78 29.88 -10.50
C GLY A 354 -3.59 31.39 -10.55
N ARG A 355 -2.67 31.88 -11.39
CA ARG A 355 -2.41 33.34 -11.57
C ARG A 355 -3.32 34.00 -12.62
N GLU A 356 -4.16 33.23 -13.32
CA GLU A 356 -5.09 33.71 -14.35
C GLU A 356 -6.46 32.99 -14.23
N GLY A 357 -7.55 33.64 -14.66
CA GLY A 357 -8.91 33.07 -14.64
C GLY A 357 -9.58 33.03 -13.25
N LYS A 358 -10.38 31.99 -12.95
CA LYS A 358 -11.10 31.78 -11.67
C LYS A 358 -10.17 31.55 -10.44
N ARG A 359 -8.84 31.75 -10.57
CA ARG A 359 -7.83 31.52 -9.52
C ARG A 359 -7.85 30.10 -8.93
N MET A 360 -8.19 29.09 -9.74
CA MET A 360 -8.15 27.70 -9.30
C MET A 360 -6.76 27.11 -9.54
N SER A 361 -6.07 26.74 -8.46
CA SER A 361 -4.80 26.01 -8.49
C SER A 361 -5.08 24.53 -8.79
N TYR A 362 -4.82 24.07 -10.02
CA TYR A 362 -4.99 22.66 -10.37
C TYR A 362 -3.97 21.79 -9.63
N SER A 363 -4.45 20.66 -9.09
CA SER A 363 -3.61 19.64 -8.42
C SER A 363 -2.94 18.72 -9.44
N ALA A 364 -1.82 18.12 -9.05
CA ALA A 364 -1.18 17.08 -9.87
C ALA A 364 -2.08 15.86 -10.03
N HIS A 365 -1.99 15.20 -11.19
CA HIS A 365 -2.78 14.01 -11.47
C HIS A 365 -2.39 12.82 -10.60
N THR A 366 -3.39 12.05 -10.17
CA THR A 366 -3.20 10.76 -9.50
C THR A 366 -2.85 9.65 -10.50
N CYS A 367 -2.34 8.50 -10.03
CA CYS A 367 -2.11 7.36 -10.91
C CYS A 367 -3.40 6.91 -11.59
N VAL A 368 -4.53 6.89 -10.89
CA VAL A 368 -5.85 6.53 -11.46
C VAL A 368 -6.24 7.46 -12.60
N SER A 369 -6.05 8.78 -12.42
CA SER A 369 -6.29 9.76 -13.47
C SER A 369 -5.40 9.51 -14.69
N ILE A 370 -4.10 9.28 -14.48
CA ILE A 370 -3.11 9.04 -15.55
C ILE A 370 -3.36 7.71 -16.27
N ILE A 371 -3.84 6.69 -15.56
CA ILE A 371 -4.24 5.39 -16.13
C ILE A 371 -5.49 5.56 -17.02
N GLY A 372 -6.42 6.43 -16.63
CA GLY A 372 -7.63 6.74 -17.40
C GLY A 372 -7.41 7.67 -18.60
N MET A 373 -6.26 8.35 -18.69
CA MET A 373 -5.95 9.23 -19.82
C MET A 373 -5.76 8.42 -21.11
N GLY A 374 -6.63 8.65 -22.09
CA GLY A 374 -6.43 8.16 -23.45
C GLY A 374 -5.26 8.88 -24.15
N GLY A 375 -4.71 8.28 -25.20
CA GLY A 375 -3.68 8.89 -26.02
C GLY A 375 -3.45 8.12 -27.31
N GLY A 376 -3.22 8.82 -28.41
CA GLY A 376 -2.99 8.26 -29.74
C GLY A 376 -1.50 8.11 -30.08
N ALA A 377 -1.23 7.85 -31.36
CA ALA A 377 0.13 7.83 -31.89
C ALA A 377 0.80 9.20 -31.74
N GLY A 378 2.02 9.22 -31.21
CA GLY A 378 2.78 10.45 -30.92
C GLY A 378 2.44 11.12 -29.58
N ASP A 379 1.54 10.54 -28.77
CA ASP A 379 1.30 10.98 -27.39
C ASP A 379 2.19 10.23 -26.41
N TYR A 380 2.90 10.94 -25.53
CA TYR A 380 3.77 10.35 -24.50
C TYR A 380 3.15 10.32 -23.08
N HIS A 381 1.99 10.97 -22.87
CA HIS A 381 1.31 11.04 -21.57
C HIS A 381 0.62 9.73 -21.17
N GLY A 382 0.02 9.67 -20.00
CA GLY A 382 -0.61 8.46 -19.47
C GLY A 382 0.39 7.48 -18.83
N CYS A 383 -0.14 6.35 -18.37
CA CYS A 383 0.64 5.34 -17.64
C CYS A 383 1.40 4.43 -18.63
N PRO A 384 2.75 4.36 -18.57
CA PRO A 384 3.53 3.53 -19.49
C PRO A 384 3.19 2.03 -19.34
N PHE A 385 2.90 1.57 -18.12
CA PHE A 385 2.51 0.19 -17.84
C PHE A 385 1.16 -0.20 -18.48
N ARG A 386 0.33 0.77 -18.84
CA ARG A 386 -0.93 0.53 -19.56
C ARG A 386 -0.79 0.72 -21.08
N ARG A 387 0.05 1.67 -21.50
CA ARG A 387 0.11 2.13 -22.89
C ARG A 387 1.17 1.43 -23.75
N LEU A 388 2.24 0.94 -23.14
CA LEU A 388 3.32 0.28 -23.86
C LEU A 388 3.10 -1.24 -23.91
N ASP A 389 3.45 -1.83 -25.04
CA ASP A 389 3.59 -3.28 -25.18
C ASP A 389 4.79 -3.80 -24.37
N GLU A 390 4.81 -5.10 -24.05
CA GLU A 390 5.82 -5.70 -23.17
C GLU A 390 7.27 -5.44 -23.63
N PRO A 391 7.64 -5.57 -24.92
CA PRO A 391 8.98 -5.22 -25.40
C PRO A 391 9.36 -3.76 -25.16
N SER A 392 8.50 -2.82 -25.58
CA SER A 392 8.76 -1.39 -25.42
C SER A 392 8.80 -0.97 -23.95
N LEU A 393 7.94 -1.55 -23.11
CA LEU A 393 7.90 -1.31 -21.67
C LEU A 393 9.22 -1.77 -21.02
N ARG A 394 9.67 -2.99 -21.32
CA ARG A 394 10.93 -3.53 -20.79
C ARG A 394 12.12 -2.68 -21.21
N ALA A 395 12.18 -2.25 -22.47
CA ALA A 395 13.22 -1.37 -22.97
C ALA A 395 13.20 0.00 -22.26
N ALA A 396 12.02 0.59 -22.07
CA ALA A 396 11.85 1.86 -21.39
C ALA A 396 12.31 1.81 -19.92
N ILE A 397 11.90 0.78 -19.17
CA ILE A 397 12.29 0.59 -17.77
C ILE A 397 13.81 0.45 -17.65
N ASN A 398 14.43 -0.42 -18.45
CA ASN A 398 15.89 -0.60 -18.42
C ASN A 398 16.61 0.69 -18.77
N ARG A 399 16.14 1.44 -19.78
CA ARG A 399 16.72 2.72 -20.16
C ARG A 399 16.68 3.73 -19.01
N GLN A 400 15.54 3.85 -18.32
CA GLN A 400 15.40 4.73 -17.16
C GLN A 400 16.36 4.35 -16.05
N LEU A 401 16.38 3.08 -15.67
CA LEU A 401 17.22 2.60 -14.57
C LEU A 401 18.72 2.78 -14.89
N ASN A 402 19.14 2.51 -16.13
CA ASN A 402 20.54 2.70 -16.56
C ASN A 402 20.93 4.18 -16.56
N GLN A 403 20.02 5.08 -16.95
CA GLN A 403 20.25 6.52 -16.84
C GLN A 403 20.46 6.92 -15.38
N ALA A 404 19.61 6.45 -14.46
CA ALA A 404 19.77 6.72 -13.04
C ALA A 404 21.15 6.30 -12.51
N ASP A 405 21.62 5.10 -12.88
CA ASP A 405 22.93 4.59 -12.46
C ASP A 405 24.08 5.47 -12.98
N SER A 406 23.99 5.94 -14.23
CA SER A 406 25.02 6.81 -14.81
C SER A 406 25.16 8.14 -14.07
N PHE A 407 24.03 8.74 -13.63
CA PHE A 407 24.05 9.97 -12.83
C PHE A 407 24.52 9.73 -11.40
N ILE A 408 24.23 8.56 -10.82
CA ILE A 408 24.74 8.19 -9.48
C ILE A 408 26.26 7.99 -9.54
N ALA A 409 26.76 7.29 -10.57
CA ALA A 409 28.19 7.07 -10.77
C ALA A 409 28.93 8.39 -11.02
N ALA A 410 28.37 9.29 -11.84
CA ALA A 410 28.95 10.61 -12.10
C ALA A 410 29.03 11.47 -10.83
N ALA A 411 27.98 11.44 -10.00
CA ALA A 411 27.99 12.15 -8.71
C ALA A 411 29.04 11.56 -7.75
N ALA A 412 29.17 10.24 -7.66
CA ALA A 412 30.19 9.61 -6.82
C ALA A 412 31.63 9.94 -7.27
N ALA A 413 31.86 10.02 -8.59
CA ALA A 413 33.16 10.40 -9.14
C ALA A 413 33.52 11.87 -8.87
N ALA A 414 32.54 12.78 -8.89
CA ALA A 414 32.74 14.19 -8.58
C ALA A 414 33.05 14.45 -7.09
N SER A 415 32.60 13.56 -6.21
CA SER A 415 32.83 13.64 -4.76
C SER A 415 34.12 12.98 -4.28
N ALA A 416 34.88 12.33 -5.17
CA ALA A 416 36.14 11.68 -4.82
C ALA A 416 37.27 12.71 -4.69
N PRO A 417 38.05 12.74 -3.59
CA PRO A 417 39.16 13.67 -3.44
C PRO A 417 40.24 13.38 -4.50
N SER A 418 40.55 14.37 -5.32
CA SER A 418 41.60 14.31 -6.32
C SER A 418 42.98 14.28 -5.67
N PHE A 419 43.57 13.09 -5.51
CA PHE A 419 45.01 12.98 -5.29
C PHE A 419 45.74 13.26 -6.61
N SER A 420 46.27 14.47 -6.76
CA SER A 420 47.21 14.81 -7.83
C SER A 420 48.56 14.14 -7.53
N ILE A 421 48.84 13.03 -8.20
CA ILE A 421 50.21 12.52 -8.29
C ILE A 421 50.89 13.29 -9.42
N SER A 422 51.69 14.29 -9.05
CA SER A 422 52.63 14.93 -9.95
C SER A 422 53.71 13.94 -10.34
N SER A 423 53.75 13.59 -11.62
CA SER A 423 54.80 12.78 -12.22
C SER A 423 56.11 13.57 -12.34
N SER A 424 57.19 13.04 -11.75
CA SER A 424 58.57 13.34 -12.16
C SER A 424 59.30 12.04 -12.49
N SER A 425 60.17 12.15 -13.49
CA SER A 425 60.64 11.13 -14.42
C SER A 425 61.82 10.28 -13.94
N ALA A 426 61.95 9.13 -14.64
CA ALA A 426 63.18 8.48 -15.08
C ALA A 426 63.95 7.56 -14.11
N ALA A 427 63.95 6.25 -14.40
CA ALA A 427 65.11 5.49 -14.93
C ALA A 427 65.00 3.98 -14.60
N SER A 428 65.05 3.15 -15.64
CA SER A 428 65.24 1.69 -15.60
C SER A 428 66.75 1.35 -15.57
N PRO A 429 67.23 0.08 -15.62
CA PRO A 429 66.79 -1.19 -15.00
C PRO A 429 67.97 -2.01 -14.37
N SER A 430 67.66 -3.10 -13.65
CA SER A 430 68.26 -4.46 -13.79
C SER A 430 68.68 -5.23 -12.51
N LYS A 431 68.21 -6.49 -12.48
CA LYS A 431 68.85 -7.79 -12.13
C LYS A 431 69.21 -8.19 -10.68
N ASN A 432 68.62 -9.36 -10.32
CA ASN A 432 69.14 -10.52 -9.54
C ASN A 432 69.46 -10.29 -8.04
N ASN A 433 69.31 -11.24 -7.11
CA ASN A 433 69.00 -12.68 -7.09
C ASN A 433 68.68 -13.07 -5.63
N ASN A 434 67.95 -14.19 -5.42
CA ASN A 434 67.98 -15.19 -4.32
C ASN A 434 68.32 -14.75 -2.86
N SER A 435 67.76 -15.29 -1.78
CA SER A 435 66.98 -16.49 -1.46
C SER A 435 66.79 -16.45 0.06
N TYR A 436 65.69 -16.98 0.61
CA TYR A 436 65.67 -18.02 1.66
C TYR A 436 64.27 -18.15 2.25
N SER A 437 63.84 -19.40 2.28
CA SER A 437 62.65 -19.98 2.88
C SER A 437 62.58 -19.79 4.39
N ASN A 438 61.38 -19.53 4.92
CA ASN A 438 60.78 -20.29 6.02
C ASN A 438 59.32 -19.85 6.24
N SER A 439 58.39 -20.75 5.93
CA SER A 439 57.05 -20.82 6.53
C SER A 439 57.18 -21.65 7.83
N PRO A 440 56.29 -21.56 8.86
CA PRO A 440 54.85 -21.74 8.64
C PRO A 440 53.87 -21.02 9.63
N ILE A 441 52.57 -21.22 9.33
CA ILE A 441 51.40 -21.23 10.23
C ILE A 441 50.50 -19.96 10.30
N SER A 442 49.42 -20.05 9.50
CA SER A 442 48.00 -19.80 9.84
C SER A 442 47.34 -18.40 9.77
N HIS A 443 46.14 -18.45 9.19
CA HIS A 443 44.98 -17.55 9.26
C HIS A 443 44.95 -16.32 8.34
N ALA A 444 44.38 -16.53 7.13
CA ALA A 444 43.84 -15.51 6.27
C ALA A 444 42.37 -15.19 6.63
N PRO A 445 41.96 -13.91 6.65
CA PRO A 445 40.60 -13.51 6.34
C PRO A 445 40.47 -13.21 4.84
N GLY A 446 39.48 -13.84 4.22
CA GLY A 446 39.24 -13.83 2.78
C GLY A 446 38.96 -12.44 2.20
N HIS A 447 39.62 -12.16 1.07
CA HIS A 447 39.22 -11.17 0.10
C HIS A 447 37.82 -11.52 -0.44
N PHE A 448 36.76 -10.95 0.14
CA PHE A 448 35.44 -10.95 -0.47
C PHE A 448 35.47 -9.99 -1.66
N SER A 449 35.60 -10.55 -2.86
CA SER A 449 35.64 -9.83 -4.12
C SER A 449 34.35 -9.03 -4.34
N SER A 450 34.48 -7.72 -4.61
CA SER A 450 33.42 -6.81 -5.03
C SER A 450 32.64 -7.27 -6.27
N VAL A 451 33.15 -8.28 -6.99
CA VAL A 451 32.50 -8.89 -8.15
C VAL A 451 31.24 -9.70 -7.77
N SER A 452 31.22 -10.36 -6.61
CA SER A 452 30.08 -11.22 -6.20
C SER A 452 28.85 -10.42 -5.73
N ILE A 453 29.05 -9.25 -5.13
CA ILE A 453 27.95 -8.37 -4.67
C ILE A 453 27.27 -7.69 -5.87
N ASN A 454 28.05 -7.26 -6.86
CA ASN A 454 27.51 -6.64 -8.07
C ASN A 454 26.71 -7.61 -8.95
N SER A 455 27.08 -8.91 -8.98
CA SER A 455 26.32 -9.91 -9.74
C SER A 455 24.99 -10.27 -9.07
N ALA A 456 24.94 -10.34 -7.74
CA ALA A 456 23.71 -10.59 -6.97
C ALA A 456 22.71 -9.41 -7.05
N LEU A 457 23.22 -8.17 -6.97
CA LEU A 457 22.41 -6.95 -7.16
C LEU A 457 21.85 -6.82 -8.58
N SER A 458 22.65 -7.17 -9.59
CA SER A 458 22.23 -7.20 -11.01
C SER A 458 21.13 -8.24 -11.25
N SER A 459 21.25 -9.41 -10.60
CA SER A 459 20.29 -10.52 -10.71
C SER A 459 18.92 -10.16 -10.11
N ASN A 460 18.90 -9.46 -8.96
CA ASN A 460 17.65 -9.02 -8.33
C ASN A 460 16.93 -7.94 -9.17
N ARG A 461 17.68 -6.99 -9.75
CA ARG A 461 17.12 -5.96 -10.63
C ARG A 461 16.42 -6.54 -11.85
N ALA A 462 17.04 -7.51 -12.53
CA ALA A 462 16.44 -8.14 -13.70
C ALA A 462 15.12 -8.86 -13.34
N ALA A 463 15.08 -9.53 -12.19
CA ALA A 463 13.87 -10.18 -11.68
C ALA A 463 12.74 -9.19 -11.36
N LEU A 464 13.07 -8.03 -10.79
CA LEU A 464 12.11 -6.96 -10.50
C LEU A 464 11.55 -6.33 -11.78
N VAL A 465 12.38 -6.12 -12.81
CA VAL A 465 11.92 -5.64 -14.12
C VAL A 465 10.94 -6.63 -14.75
N GLU A 466 11.24 -7.93 -14.71
CA GLU A 466 10.35 -8.95 -15.26
C GLU A 466 9.04 -9.06 -14.46
N THR A 467 9.11 -8.91 -13.15
CA THR A 467 7.93 -8.84 -12.28
C THR A 467 7.09 -7.60 -12.61
N ALA A 468 7.72 -6.45 -12.87
CA ALA A 468 7.00 -5.24 -13.27
C ALA A 468 6.23 -5.44 -14.59
N VAL A 469 6.83 -6.08 -15.59
CA VAL A 469 6.18 -6.39 -16.87
C VAL A 469 5.00 -7.36 -16.65
N ARG A 470 5.19 -8.40 -15.83
CA ARG A 470 4.12 -9.36 -15.49
C ARG A 470 2.95 -8.69 -14.79
N GLN A 471 3.22 -7.83 -13.80
CA GLN A 471 2.19 -7.07 -13.08
C GLN A 471 1.44 -6.11 -14.02
N ALA A 472 2.15 -5.46 -14.94
CA ALA A 472 1.53 -4.60 -15.95
C ALA A 472 0.57 -5.40 -16.86
N LYS A 473 0.98 -6.60 -17.31
CA LYS A 473 0.14 -7.51 -18.10
C LYS A 473 -1.13 -7.94 -17.35
N ALA A 474 -1.01 -8.17 -16.04
CA ALA A 474 -2.14 -8.51 -15.16
C ALA A 474 -3.06 -7.31 -14.84
N GLY A 475 -2.76 -6.10 -15.34
CA GLY A 475 -3.53 -4.89 -15.07
C GLY A 475 -3.18 -4.19 -13.75
N HIS A 476 -2.17 -4.66 -13.03
CA HIS A 476 -1.72 -4.10 -11.75
C HIS A 476 -0.63 -3.03 -11.95
N TYR A 477 -0.98 -1.94 -12.65
CA TYR A 477 -0.02 -0.91 -13.09
C TYR A 477 0.75 -0.21 -11.96
N GLN A 478 0.09 0.03 -10.82
CA GLN A 478 0.71 0.68 -9.67
C GLN A 478 1.72 -0.24 -8.96
N LEU A 479 1.46 -1.55 -8.92
CA LEU A 479 2.42 -2.54 -8.41
C LEU A 479 3.62 -2.65 -9.35
N ALA A 480 3.38 -2.65 -10.67
CA ALA A 480 4.47 -2.61 -11.64
C ALA A 480 5.36 -1.39 -11.43
N CYS A 481 4.76 -0.22 -11.17
CA CYS A 481 5.50 0.99 -10.82
C CYS A 481 6.30 0.86 -9.51
N ALA A 482 5.76 0.18 -8.50
CA ALA A 482 6.46 -0.11 -7.25
C ALA A 482 7.67 -1.05 -7.45
N CYS A 483 7.56 -2.06 -8.32
CA CYS A 483 8.71 -2.91 -8.67
C CYS A 483 9.84 -2.11 -9.32
N VAL A 484 9.51 -1.13 -10.18
CA VAL A 484 10.51 -0.24 -10.79
C VAL A 484 11.13 0.71 -9.76
N PHE A 485 10.34 1.21 -8.82
CA PHE A 485 10.85 1.97 -7.69
C PHE A 485 11.88 1.15 -6.90
N GLU A 486 11.53 -0.08 -6.54
CA GLU A 486 12.40 -0.99 -5.80
C GLU A 486 13.68 -1.32 -6.57
N ALA A 487 13.57 -1.60 -7.88
CA ALA A 487 14.71 -1.85 -8.73
C ALA A 487 15.67 -0.65 -8.82
N GLY A 488 15.13 0.58 -8.83
CA GLY A 488 15.90 1.81 -8.93
C GLY A 488 16.44 2.32 -7.60
N ARG A 489 15.76 2.03 -6.48
CA ARG A 489 16.12 2.51 -5.14
C ARG A 489 16.80 1.46 -4.29
N LYS A 490 16.74 0.18 -4.66
CA LYS A 490 17.19 -0.95 -3.82
C LYS A 490 16.46 -0.98 -2.46
N ALA A 491 15.22 -0.51 -2.43
CA ALA A 491 14.34 -0.47 -1.27
C ALA A 491 12.89 -0.46 -1.75
N ALA A 492 12.03 -1.26 -1.10
CA ALA A 492 10.61 -1.24 -1.38
C ALA A 492 9.99 0.07 -0.85
N PRO A 493 8.93 0.60 -1.50
CA PRO A 493 8.22 1.73 -0.95
C PRO A 493 7.44 1.31 0.32
N ASP A 494 7.49 2.15 1.36
CA ASP A 494 6.81 1.89 2.63
C ASP A 494 5.30 1.70 2.45
N ILE A 495 4.71 2.51 1.56
CA ILE A 495 3.28 2.49 1.22
C ILE A 495 3.14 2.28 -0.29
N GLY A 496 2.04 1.62 -0.72
CA GLY A 496 1.73 1.41 -2.14
C GLY A 496 1.68 2.72 -2.94
N ILE A 497 2.26 2.71 -4.15
CA ILE A 497 2.37 3.90 -5.01
C ILE A 497 1.02 4.21 -5.67
N SER A 498 0.43 5.35 -5.30
CA SER A 498 -0.89 5.80 -5.75
C SER A 498 -0.84 7.11 -6.55
N GLN A 499 0.26 7.86 -6.48
CA GLN A 499 0.47 9.10 -7.22
C GLN A 499 1.92 9.27 -7.69
N PRO A 500 2.16 10.00 -8.80
CA PRO A 500 3.52 10.34 -9.22
C PRO A 500 4.30 11.16 -8.20
N LEU A 501 3.63 12.09 -7.50
CA LEU A 501 4.27 12.94 -6.48
C LEU A 501 4.78 12.09 -5.31
N GLN A 502 4.00 11.11 -4.86
CA GLN A 502 4.40 10.12 -3.87
C GLN A 502 5.68 9.39 -4.25
N PHE A 503 5.77 8.90 -5.50
CA PHE A 503 6.98 8.23 -5.99
C PHE A 503 8.20 9.15 -5.84
N TYR A 504 8.05 10.41 -6.26
CA TYR A 504 9.12 11.40 -6.20
C TYR A 504 9.56 11.67 -4.76
N THR A 505 8.61 11.96 -3.85
CA THR A 505 8.91 12.31 -2.46
C THR A 505 9.54 11.16 -1.71
N GLU A 506 9.02 9.93 -1.85
CA GLU A 506 9.63 8.74 -1.23
C GLU A 506 11.02 8.49 -1.79
N SER A 507 11.21 8.66 -3.11
CA SER A 507 12.53 8.51 -3.70
C SER A 507 13.53 9.54 -3.17
N ARG A 508 13.11 10.76 -2.86
CA ARG A 508 13.96 11.83 -2.33
C ARG A 508 14.25 11.62 -0.84
N ARG A 509 13.26 11.18 -0.08
CA ARG A 509 13.42 10.81 1.34
C ARG A 509 14.46 9.69 1.52
N LEU A 510 14.35 8.61 0.76
CA LEU A 510 15.32 7.51 0.80
C LEU A 510 16.75 7.94 0.40
N GLU A 511 16.87 8.91 -0.52
CA GLU A 511 18.18 9.47 -0.85
C GLU A 511 18.73 10.29 0.33
N ALA A 512 17.91 11.15 0.94
CA ALA A 512 18.30 11.95 2.09
C ALA A 512 18.72 11.10 3.31
N GLU A 513 17.98 10.02 3.62
CA GLU A 513 18.30 9.10 4.72
C GLU A 513 19.66 8.42 4.54
N ARG A 514 20.06 8.10 3.31
CA ARG A 514 21.37 7.50 3.00
C ARG A 514 22.55 8.45 3.22
N PHE A 515 22.32 9.75 3.21
CA PHE A 515 23.36 10.75 3.46
C PHE A 515 23.51 11.09 4.96
N VAL A 516 22.59 10.64 5.82
CA VAL A 516 22.58 10.95 7.27
C VAL A 516 23.24 9.85 8.13
N GLU A 517 23.47 8.63 7.61
CA GLU A 517 24.30 7.65 8.33
C GLU A 517 25.77 8.10 8.41
N PRO A 518 26.35 8.30 9.60
CA PRO A 518 27.68 8.88 9.74
C PRO A 518 28.77 7.84 9.45
N ALA A 519 29.73 8.25 8.63
CA ALA A 519 31.10 7.76 8.73
C ALA A 519 31.61 8.03 10.17
N GLY A 520 31.74 6.99 10.99
CA GLY A 520 32.15 7.19 12.39
C GLY A 520 32.15 5.93 13.25
N GLY A 521 32.89 4.89 12.84
CA GLY A 521 33.36 3.87 13.78
C GLY A 521 34.60 4.38 14.50
N VAL A 522 34.42 5.13 15.59
CA VAL A 522 35.48 5.36 16.58
C VAL A 522 35.00 4.72 17.88
N GLU A 523 35.62 3.59 18.21
CA GLU A 523 35.51 2.95 19.52
C GLU A 523 35.95 3.95 20.61
N ILE A 524 35.01 4.43 21.40
CA ILE A 524 35.32 5.06 22.69
C ILE A 524 35.38 3.92 23.70
N GLY A 525 36.61 3.50 24.03
CA GLY A 525 36.89 2.55 25.08
C GLY A 525 36.30 3.01 26.42
N SER A 526 35.55 2.13 27.07
CA SER A 526 35.08 2.29 28.43
C SER A 526 36.25 2.24 29.40
N THR A 527 36.68 3.40 29.90
CA THR A 527 37.50 3.46 31.12
C THR A 527 36.59 3.35 32.33
N ASP A 528 36.68 2.20 32.98
CA ASP A 528 36.05 1.81 34.23
C ASP A 528 36.67 2.56 35.43
N PRO A 529 35.89 3.23 36.29
CA PRO A 529 36.32 3.64 37.61
C PRO A 529 35.59 2.86 38.70
N ARG A 530 36.28 1.82 39.19
CA ARG A 530 36.40 1.37 40.60
C ARG A 530 35.25 1.72 41.55
N THR A 531 34.56 0.69 42.04
CA THR A 531 33.90 0.67 43.34
C THR A 531 34.90 0.23 44.44
N PRO A 532 34.82 0.75 45.68
CA PRO A 532 35.75 0.38 46.75
C PRO A 532 35.20 -0.80 47.57
N GLY A 533 36.09 -1.73 47.95
CA GLY A 533 35.78 -2.86 48.85
C GLY A 533 36.50 -4.12 48.43
#